data_AF-A0AAJ3PQS0-F1
#
_entry.id   AF-A0AAJ3PQS0-F1
#
_cell.length_a   1.000
_cell.length_b   1.000
_cell.length_c   1.000
_cell.angle_alpha   90.00
_cell.angle_beta   90.00
_cell.angle_gamma   90.00
#
_symmetry.space_group_name_H-M   'P 1'
#
loop_
_entity.id
_entity.type
_entity.pdbx_description
1 polymer ?
#
loop_
_entity_poly.entity_id
_entity_poly.type
_entity_poly.pdbx_seq_one_letter_code
_entity_poly.pdbx_strand_id
1 'polypeptide(L)'
;MRLTAPDDGAPLERVREGELKSEGAVRGALQVPPSGEPVLFLSDHPVTGGYPVIGVVARADLSLAAQLPPGARVRFVPHPRPGAETVVDSASPSEETPA
;
A
#
# COMPACT_ATOMS: atom_id res chain seq x y z
N MET A 1 -3.25 -2.18 -11.86
CA MET A 1 -4.03 -0.93 -11.76
C MET A 1 -3.17 0.11 -11.05
N ARG A 2 -2.91 1.26 -11.67
CA ARG A 2 -2.14 2.35 -11.05
C ARG A 2 -3.07 3.28 -10.29
N LEU A 3 -2.60 3.76 -9.14
CA LEU A 3 -3.30 4.70 -8.29
C LEU A 3 -2.47 5.97 -8.19
N THR A 4 -3.14 7.10 -8.29
CA THR A 4 -2.53 8.43 -8.08
C THR A 4 -3.01 8.99 -6.75
N ALA A 5 -2.27 9.96 -6.22
CA ALA A 5 -2.74 10.74 -5.09
C ALA A 5 -4.07 11.45 -5.44
N PRO A 6 -4.94 11.72 -4.45
CA PRO A 6 -6.10 12.58 -4.65
C PRO A 6 -5.65 14.01 -5.00
N ASP A 7 -6.59 14.83 -5.50
CA ASP A 7 -6.32 16.18 -6.03
C ASP A 7 -5.60 17.11 -5.03
N ASP A 8 -5.78 16.87 -3.73
CA ASP A 8 -5.20 17.60 -2.60
C ASP A 8 -4.12 16.80 -1.83
N GLY A 9 -3.75 15.62 -2.33
CA GLY A 9 -2.78 14.73 -1.71
C GLY A 9 -1.41 14.69 -2.40
N ALA A 10 -0.43 14.14 -1.71
CA ALA A 10 0.89 13.83 -2.26
C ALA A 10 1.07 12.31 -2.45
N PRO A 11 1.96 11.88 -3.38
CA PRO A 11 2.40 10.49 -3.46
C PRO A 11 2.97 9.99 -2.12
N LEU A 12 3.00 8.67 -1.93
CA LEU A 12 3.53 8.09 -0.70
C LEU A 12 5.03 8.32 -0.59
N GLU A 13 5.46 8.86 0.54
CA GLU A 13 6.88 8.96 0.88
C GLU A 13 7.41 7.61 1.36
N ARG A 14 8.54 7.19 0.78
CA ARG A 14 9.22 5.96 1.18
C ARG A 14 10.25 6.28 2.26
N VAL A 15 10.00 5.84 3.49
CA VAL A 15 10.98 5.91 4.60
C VAL A 15 12.24 5.08 4.31
N ARG A 16 12.13 4.07 3.44
CA ARG A 16 13.25 3.21 3.02
C ARG A 16 13.39 3.25 1.49
N GLU A 17 14.55 3.73 1.02
CA GLU A 17 14.80 3.90 -0.41
C GLU A 17 15.19 2.61 -1.13
N GLY A 18 15.76 1.63 -0.42
CA GLY A 18 16.22 0.37 -1.00
C GLY A 18 15.11 -0.46 -1.67
N GLU A 19 15.45 -1.13 -2.75
CA GLU A 19 14.58 -2.12 -3.40
C GLU A 19 14.55 -3.43 -2.60
N LEU A 20 13.48 -4.19 -2.75
CA LEU A 20 13.42 -5.55 -2.20
C LEU A 20 14.16 -6.51 -3.13
N LYS A 21 14.80 -7.52 -2.55
CA LYS A 21 15.18 -8.70 -3.34
C LYS A 21 13.91 -9.24 -3.99
N SER A 22 14.00 -9.74 -5.22
CA SER A 22 12.83 -10.24 -5.93
C SER A 22 12.08 -11.28 -5.09
N GLU A 23 10.86 -10.92 -4.70
CA GLU A 23 9.96 -11.76 -3.92
C GLU A 23 8.73 -12.11 -4.74
N GLY A 24 8.08 -13.23 -4.38
CA GLY A 24 6.85 -13.66 -5.03
C GLY A 24 5.77 -12.59 -4.87
N ALA A 25 5.21 -12.11 -5.97
CA ALA A 25 4.09 -11.18 -5.96
C ALA A 25 2.78 -11.97 -6.00
N VAL A 26 1.78 -11.49 -5.25
CA VAL A 26 0.46 -12.11 -5.18
C VAL A 26 -0.60 -11.20 -5.75
N ARG A 27 -1.65 -11.80 -6.31
CA ARG A 27 -2.85 -11.07 -6.70
C ARG A 27 -3.42 -10.32 -5.49
N GLY A 28 -3.71 -9.04 -5.68
CA GLY A 28 -4.16 -8.10 -4.64
C GLY A 28 -3.04 -7.33 -3.96
N ALA A 29 -1.77 -7.64 -4.23
CA ALA A 29 -0.66 -6.88 -3.65
C ALA A 29 -0.68 -5.41 -4.10
N LEU A 30 -0.44 -4.52 -3.14
CA LEU A 30 -0.31 -3.08 -3.35
C LEU A 30 1.16 -2.68 -3.22
N GLN A 31 1.83 -2.56 -4.36
CA GLN A 31 3.24 -2.17 -4.42
C GLN A 31 3.42 -0.67 -4.49
N VAL A 32 4.49 -0.15 -3.90
CA VAL A 32 4.87 1.27 -3.94
C VAL A 32 6.24 1.42 -4.59
N PRO A 33 6.30 1.80 -5.87
CA PRO A 33 7.55 2.14 -6.56
C PRO A 33 8.21 3.42 -6.01
N PRO A 34 9.41 3.80 -6.48
CA PRO A 34 10.06 5.05 -6.10
C PRO A 34 9.25 6.32 -6.38
N SER A 35 8.29 6.29 -7.31
CA SER A 35 7.38 7.42 -7.57
C SER A 35 6.38 7.69 -6.44
N GLY A 36 6.20 6.76 -5.50
CA GLY A 36 5.20 6.87 -4.43
C GLY A 36 3.76 6.58 -4.88
N GLU A 37 3.53 6.35 -6.17
CA GLU A 37 2.21 6.02 -6.74
C GLU A 37 1.94 4.52 -6.67
N PRO A 38 0.94 4.07 -5.88
CA PRO A 38 0.74 2.64 -5.68
C PRO A 38 0.27 1.91 -6.94
N VAL A 39 0.68 0.64 -7.07
CA VAL A 39 0.22 -0.27 -8.10
C VAL A 39 -0.47 -1.46 -7.46
N LEU A 40 -1.77 -1.58 -7.71
CA LEU A 40 -2.57 -2.75 -7.33
C LEU A 40 -2.46 -3.84 -8.39
N PHE A 41 -2.01 -5.01 -7.96
CA PHE A 41 -1.88 -6.21 -8.78
C PHE A 41 -3.20 -6.97 -8.88
N LEU A 42 -3.70 -7.15 -10.12
CA LEU A 42 -4.94 -7.88 -10.40
C LEU A 42 -4.60 -9.23 -11.05
N SER A 43 -5.43 -9.74 -11.97
CA SER A 43 -5.23 -11.07 -12.56
C SER A 43 -3.87 -11.22 -13.25
N ASP A 44 -3.41 -10.19 -13.95
CA ASP A 44 -2.16 -10.20 -14.74
C ASP A 44 -0.94 -9.72 -13.94
N HIS A 45 -0.96 -9.92 -12.63
CA HIS A 45 0.18 -9.61 -11.77
C HIS A 45 1.44 -10.38 -12.19
N PRO A 46 2.64 -9.77 -12.08
CA PRO A 46 3.88 -10.48 -12.32
C PRO A 46 4.08 -11.57 -11.25
N VAL A 47 4.89 -12.59 -11.57
CA VAL A 47 5.22 -13.68 -10.63
C VAL A 47 6.10 -13.16 -9.49
N THR A 48 6.93 -12.15 -9.77
CA THR A 48 7.82 -11.52 -8.79
C THR A 48 7.70 -10.01 -8.81
N GLY A 49 8.12 -9.35 -7.74
CA GLY A 49 8.29 -7.90 -7.70
C GLY A 49 9.48 -7.47 -6.86
N GLY A 50 10.02 -6.28 -7.17
CA GLY A 50 11.16 -5.67 -6.46
C GLY A 50 10.79 -4.45 -5.61
N TYR A 51 9.51 -4.07 -5.58
CA TYR A 51 9.04 -2.91 -4.83
C TYR A 51 8.32 -3.32 -3.54
N PRO A 52 8.43 -2.50 -2.47
CA PRO A 52 7.72 -2.73 -1.22
C PRO A 52 6.22 -2.93 -1.42
N VAL A 53 5.67 -4.00 -0.82
CA VAL A 53 4.23 -4.25 -0.74
C VAL A 53 3.73 -3.72 0.61
N ILE A 54 2.82 -2.74 0.59
CA ILE A 54 2.29 -2.11 1.81
C ILE A 54 1.01 -2.79 2.32
N GLY A 55 0.43 -3.68 1.53
CA GLY A 55 -0.78 -4.43 1.88
C GLY A 55 -1.25 -5.33 0.75
N VAL A 56 -2.24 -6.18 1.05
CA VAL A 56 -2.89 -7.06 0.08
C VAL A 56 -4.40 -6.89 0.19
N VAL A 57 -5.05 -6.52 -0.91
CA VAL A 57 -6.51 -6.41 -1.01
C VAL A 57 -7.13 -7.79 -0.86
N ALA A 58 -8.16 -7.91 -0.03
CA ALA A 58 -8.85 -9.16 0.20
C ALA A 58 -9.45 -9.71 -1.09
N ARG A 59 -9.42 -11.04 -1.25
CA ARG A 59 -9.88 -11.71 -2.48
C ARG A 59 -11.33 -11.34 -2.85
N ALA A 60 -12.19 -11.15 -1.85
CA ALA A 60 -13.59 -10.77 -2.03
C ALA A 60 -13.76 -9.42 -2.74
N ASP A 61 -12.81 -8.49 -2.54
CA ASP A 61 -12.91 -7.11 -3.04
C ASP A 61 -12.21 -6.91 -4.39
N LEU A 62 -11.44 -7.90 -4.86
CA LEU A 62 -10.70 -7.78 -6.12
C LEU A 62 -11.60 -7.66 -7.35
N SER A 63 -12.77 -8.29 -7.33
CA SER A 63 -13.75 -8.18 -8.40
C SER A 63 -14.30 -6.76 -8.51
N LEU A 64 -14.50 -6.09 -7.37
CA LEU A 64 -14.92 -4.69 -7.34
C LEU A 64 -13.81 -3.80 -7.90
N ALA A 65 -12.57 -3.97 -7.43
CA ALA A 65 -11.43 -3.20 -7.90
C ALA A 65 -11.20 -3.33 -9.42
N ALA A 66 -11.42 -4.52 -9.98
CA ALA A 66 -11.24 -4.78 -11.40
C ALA A 66 -12.28 -4.09 -12.31
N GLN A 67 -13.39 -3.62 -11.74
CA GLN A 67 -14.49 -2.97 -12.47
C GLN A 67 -14.48 -1.44 -12.34
N LEU A 68 -13.50 -0.87 -11.64
CA LEU A 68 -13.42 0.57 -11.44
C LEU A 68 -13.06 1.30 -12.74
N PRO A 69 -13.81 2.35 -13.13
CA PRO A 69 -13.43 3.17 -14.27
C PRO A 69 -12.21 4.04 -13.96
N PRO A 70 -11.49 4.52 -14.99
CA PRO A 70 -10.47 5.55 -14.81
C PRO A 70 -11.02 6.77 -14.05
N GLY A 71 -10.25 7.29 -13.10
CA GLY A 71 -10.65 8.42 -12.26
C GLY A 71 -11.56 8.06 -11.08
N ALA A 72 -11.93 6.79 -10.89
CA ALA A 72 -12.65 6.37 -9.69
C ALA A 72 -11.80 6.62 -8.43
N ARG A 73 -12.43 7.17 -7.39
CA ARG A 73 -11.80 7.32 -6.07
C ARG A 73 -11.84 5.99 -5.32
N VAL A 74 -10.71 5.59 -4.75
CA VAL A 74 -10.57 4.36 -3.97
C VAL A 74 -10.16 4.71 -2.55
N ARG A 75 -10.83 4.12 -1.57
CA ARG A 75 -10.45 4.18 -0.16
C ARG A 75 -10.21 2.78 0.36
N PHE A 76 -8.97 2.50 0.76
CA PHE A 76 -8.65 1.26 1.44
C PHE A 76 -9.06 1.34 2.92
N VAL A 77 -9.58 0.24 3.43
CA VAL A 77 -9.90 0.07 4.84
C VAL A 77 -9.06 -1.08 5.38
N PRO A 78 -8.38 -0.93 6.54
CA PRO A 78 -7.68 -2.03 7.16
C PRO A 78 -8.64 -3.19 7.42
N HIS A 79 -8.31 -4.36 6.87
CA HIS A 79 -9.06 -5.56 7.17
C HIS A 79 -8.47 -6.19 8.43
N PRO A 80 -9.24 -6.36 9.52
CA PRO A 80 -8.73 -6.99 10.73
C PRO A 80 -8.30 -8.41 10.37
N ARG A 81 -7.00 -8.69 10.51
CA ARG A 81 -6.53 -10.06 10.43
C ARG A 81 -7.03 -10.78 11.69
N PRO A 82 -7.66 -11.96 11.57
CA PRO A 82 -7.95 -12.78 12.75
C PRO A 82 -6.63 -13.02 13.51
N GLY A 83 -6.56 -12.56 14.76
CA GLY A 83 -5.38 -12.72 15.63
C GLY A 83 -4.26 -11.69 15.46
N ALA A 84 -4.43 -10.62 14.68
CA ALA A 84 -3.47 -9.51 14.71
C ALA A 84 -3.87 -8.48 15.76
N GLU A 85 -3.03 -8.34 16.79
CA GLU A 85 -3.13 -7.23 17.74
C GLU A 85 -3.03 -5.91 16.97
N THR A 86 -3.98 -5.00 17.19
CA THR A 86 -3.90 -3.64 16.64
C THR A 86 -2.74 -2.94 17.33
N VAL A 87 -1.62 -2.82 16.63
CA VAL A 87 -0.53 -1.96 17.08
C VAL A 87 -1.03 -0.52 16.92
N VAL A 88 -1.56 0.03 18.00
CA VAL A 88 -1.74 1.48 18.15
C VAL A 88 -0.36 2.07 18.35
N ASP A 89 0.08 2.90 17.42
CA ASP A 89 1.30 3.67 17.60
C ASP A 89 1.06 4.68 18.71
N SER A 90 1.45 4.32 19.93
CA SER A 90 1.53 5.23 21.06
C SER A 90 2.75 6.11 20.86
N ALA A 91 2.63 7.13 20.02
CA ALA A 91 3.54 8.25 20.00
C ALA A 91 3.51 8.89 21.40
N SER A 92 4.49 8.53 22.23
CA SER A 92 4.82 9.29 23.44
C SER A 92 5.63 10.51 23.02
N PRO A 93 5.33 11.71 23.56
CA PRO A 93 6.12 12.90 23.28
C PRO A 93 7.42 12.81 24.06
N SER A 94 8.55 12.71 23.38
CA SER A 94 9.85 12.91 24.02
C SER A 94 10.17 14.41 24.02
N GLU A 95 9.93 15.05 25.16
CA GLU A 95 10.66 16.25 25.59
C GLU A 95 12.17 15.93 25.70
N GLU A 96 13.03 16.82 25.18
CA GLU A 96 14.35 17.16 25.76
C GLU A 96 14.85 18.46 25.08
N THR A 97 14.64 19.66 25.66
CA THR A 97 15.44 20.39 26.70
C THR A 97 16.36 21.46 26.05
N PRO A 98 16.37 22.72 26.53
CA PRO A 98 16.99 23.86 25.85
C PRO A 98 18.48 24.03 26.18
N ALA A 99 19.18 24.80 25.36
CA ALA A 99 20.48 25.42 25.66
C ALA A 99 20.35 26.94 25.59
#